data_AF-A0A497RG23-F1
#
_entry.id   AF-A0A497RG23-F1
#
_cell.length_a   1.000
_cell.length_b   1.000
_cell.length_c   1.000
_cell.angle_alpha   90.00
_cell.angle_beta   90.00
_cell.angle_gamma   90.00
#
_symmetry.space_group_name_H-M   'P 1'
#
loop_
_entity.id
_entity.type
_entity.pdbx_description
1 polymer ?
#
loop_
_entity_poly.entity_id
_entity_poly.type
_entity_poly.pdbx_seq_one_letter_code
_entity_poly.pdbx_strand_id
1 'polypeptide(L)'
;KWLDGLNTVLVDMTNKGKKNNGIVCYVLYKILVDVYANSNYEVMSNALKVLESAKLEFYRKIMAPYEEKKMMENGNIPLLKKRKEK
;
A
#
# COMPACT_ATOMS: atom_id res chain seq x y z
N LYS A 1 -11.22 -17.60 -0.56
CA LYS A 1 -11.35 -18.84 -1.39
C LYS A 1 -11.04 -18.60 -2.86
N TRP A 2 -11.73 -17.71 -3.59
CA TRP A 2 -11.41 -17.46 -5.01
C TRP A 2 -10.16 -16.59 -5.23
N LEU A 3 -9.92 -15.61 -4.35
CA LEU A 3 -8.74 -14.74 -4.41
C LEU A 3 -7.46 -15.44 -3.93
N ASP A 4 -7.60 -16.51 -3.16
CA ASP A 4 -6.50 -17.19 -2.47
C ASP A 4 -5.48 -17.75 -3.48
N GLY A 5 -5.95 -18.30 -4.62
CA GLY A 5 -5.08 -18.81 -5.67
C GLY A 5 -4.22 -17.73 -6.32
N LEU A 6 -4.81 -16.58 -6.65
CA LEU A 6 -4.07 -15.43 -7.17
C LEU A 6 -3.04 -14.93 -6.15
N ASN A 7 -3.43 -14.85 -4.87
CA ASN A 7 -2.53 -14.41 -3.81
C ASN A 7 -1.34 -15.35 -3.64
N THR A 8 -1.54 -16.67 -3.65
CA THR A 8 -0.45 -17.64 -3.59
C THR A 8 0.53 -17.45 -4.75
N VAL A 9 0.02 -17.29 -5.97
CA VAL A 9 0.87 -17.04 -7.15
C VAL A 9 1.67 -15.74 -7.00
N LEU A 10 1.02 -14.64 -6.59
CA LEU A 10 1.71 -13.36 -6.42
C LEU A 10 2.75 -13.39 -5.29
N VAL A 11 2.48 -14.11 -4.20
CA VAL A 11 3.44 -14.30 -3.10
C VAL A 11 4.70 -15.02 -3.60
N ASP A 12 4.54 -16.06 -4.41
CA ASP A 12 5.67 -16.81 -4.97
C ASP A 12 6.44 -15.98 -6.00
N MET A 13 5.74 -15.35 -6.96
CA MET A 13 6.36 -14.53 -8.01
C MET A 13 7.13 -13.32 -7.48
N THR A 14 6.68 -12.77 -6.35
CA THR A 14 7.33 -11.63 -5.69
C THR A 14 8.38 -12.04 -4.66
N ASN A 15 8.54 -13.34 -4.38
CA ASN A 15 9.31 -13.83 -3.24
C ASN A 15 8.93 -13.07 -1.95
N LYS A 16 7.63 -13.07 -1.63
CA LYS A 16 7.05 -12.34 -0.49
C LYS A 16 7.37 -10.83 -0.52
N GLY A 17 7.27 -10.20 -1.70
CA GLY A 17 7.50 -8.76 -1.89
C GLY A 17 8.97 -8.32 -1.98
N LYS A 18 9.93 -9.25 -2.05
CA LYS A 18 11.37 -8.94 -2.13
C LYS A 18 11.86 -8.69 -3.56
N LYS A 19 11.14 -9.18 -4.56
CA LYS A 19 11.49 -9.06 -5.99
C LYS A 19 10.22 -8.87 -6.82
N ASN A 20 10.38 -8.41 -8.07
CA ASN A 20 9.30 -8.34 -9.06
C ASN A 20 8.05 -7.59 -8.59
N ASN A 21 8.15 -6.61 -7.68
CA ASN A 21 7.00 -5.89 -7.13
C ASN A 21 6.14 -5.18 -8.21
N GLY A 22 6.73 -4.90 -9.38
CA GLY A 22 6.01 -4.41 -10.55
C GLY A 22 4.86 -5.30 -11.00
N ILE A 23 4.90 -6.61 -10.76
CA ILE A 23 3.81 -7.51 -11.13
C ILE A 23 2.53 -7.24 -10.34
N VAL A 24 2.66 -6.91 -9.06
CA VAL A 24 1.50 -6.56 -8.21
C VAL A 24 0.92 -5.24 -8.69
N CYS A 25 1.77 -4.27 -9.02
CA CYS A 25 1.33 -2.99 -9.61
C CYS A 25 0.57 -3.21 -10.93
N TYR A 26 1.08 -4.08 -11.80
CA TYR A 26 0.44 -4.42 -13.07
C TYR A 26 -0.93 -5.11 -12.86
N VAL A 27 -1.02 -6.03 -11.91
CA VAL A 27 -2.29 -6.70 -11.57
C VAL A 27 -3.30 -5.70 -11.04
N LEU A 28 -2.89 -4.79 -10.14
CA LEU A 28 -3.76 -3.71 -9.67
C LEU A 28 -4.23 -2.83 -10.83
N TYR A 29 -3.32 -2.40 -11.71
CA TYR A 29 -3.66 -1.63 -12.91
C TYR A 29 -4.68 -2.35 -13.79
N LYS A 30 -4.48 -3.66 -14.05
CA LYS A 30 -5.41 -4.47 -14.83
C LYS A 30 -6.80 -4.54 -14.18
N ILE A 31 -6.88 -4.72 -12.87
CA ILE A 31 -8.16 -4.65 -12.14
C ILE A 31 -8.81 -3.28 -12.33
N LEU A 32 -8.05 -2.18 -12.23
CA LEU A 32 -8.62 -0.84 -12.43
C LEU A 32 -9.15 -0.64 -13.86
N VAL A 33 -8.41 -1.11 -14.87
CA VAL A 33 -8.84 -1.02 -16.27
C VAL A 33 -10.11 -1.84 -16.50
N ASP A 34 -10.10 -3.10 -16.09
CA ASP A 34 -11.18 -4.04 -16.40
C ASP A 34 -12.48 -3.68 -15.65
N VAL A 35 -12.39 -3.05 -14.47
CA VAL A 35 -13.56 -2.65 -13.67
C VAL A 35 -14.04 -1.22 -14.00
N TYR A 36 -13.16 -0.27 -14.28
CA TYR A 36 -13.52 1.16 -14.30
C TYR A 36 -13.30 1.89 -15.64
N ALA A 37 -12.45 1.39 -16.56
CA ALA A 37 -11.97 2.22 -17.68
C ALA A 37 -13.01 2.59 -18.74
N ASN A 38 -14.05 1.77 -18.94
CA ASN A 38 -15.10 2.03 -19.95
C ASN A 38 -16.28 2.83 -19.39
N SER A 39 -16.05 3.60 -18.33
CA SER A 39 -17.09 4.36 -17.62
C SER A 39 -16.84 5.88 -17.70
N ASN A 40 -17.78 6.66 -17.18
CA ASN A 40 -17.61 8.11 -17.08
C ASN A 40 -16.51 8.49 -16.07
N TYR A 41 -16.11 9.76 -16.10
CA TYR A 41 -15.05 10.29 -15.24
C TYR A 41 -15.30 10.06 -13.75
N GLU A 42 -16.54 10.17 -13.30
CA GLU A 42 -16.88 9.96 -11.89
C GLU A 42 -16.55 8.53 -11.45
N VAL A 43 -16.94 7.54 -12.25
CA VAL A 43 -16.64 6.13 -11.98
C VAL A 43 -15.13 5.86 -12.05
N MET A 44 -14.43 6.42 -13.03
CA MET A 44 -12.97 6.31 -13.09
C MET A 44 -12.29 6.95 -11.86
N SER A 45 -12.81 8.08 -11.36
CA SER A 45 -12.29 8.73 -10.15
C SER A 45 -12.49 7.87 -8.89
N ASN A 46 -13.56 7.06 -8.85
CA ASN A 46 -13.80 6.13 -7.74
C ASN A 46 -12.72 5.04 -7.66
N ALA A 47 -12.16 4.62 -8.80
CA ALA A 47 -11.04 3.67 -8.85
C ALA A 47 -9.84 4.16 -8.01
N LEU A 48 -9.51 5.45 -8.12
CA LEU A 48 -8.43 6.09 -7.36
C LEU A 48 -8.76 6.20 -5.87
N LYS A 49 -10.02 6.55 -5.53
CA LYS A 49 -10.47 6.62 -4.12
C LYS A 49 -10.35 5.26 -3.42
N VAL A 50 -10.72 4.19 -4.12
CA VAL A 50 -10.61 2.81 -3.59
C VAL A 50 -9.15 2.42 -3.40
N LEU A 51 -8.28 2.72 -4.36
CA LEU A 51 -6.85 2.40 -4.25
C LEU A 51 -6.19 3.15 -3.09
N GLU A 52 -6.48 4.45 -2.91
CA GLU A 52 -5.95 5.24 -1.80
C GLU A 52 -6.48 4.70 -0.45
N SER A 53 -7.75 4.34 -0.39
CA SER A 53 -8.35 3.76 0.82
C SER A 53 -7.68 2.42 1.18
N ALA A 54 -7.39 1.56 0.19
CA ALA A 54 -6.71 0.29 0.42
C ALA A 54 -5.27 0.47 0.93
N LYS A 55 -4.53 1.44 0.36
CA LYS A 55 -3.20 1.83 0.81
C LYS A 55 -3.22 2.33 2.26
N LEU A 56 -4.14 3.24 2.60
CA LEU A 56 -4.26 3.80 3.94
C LEU A 56 -4.60 2.71 4.98
N GLU A 57 -5.49 1.78 4.62
CA GLU A 57 -5.85 0.67 5.52
C GLU A 57 -4.67 -0.29 5.74
N PHE A 58 -3.87 -0.58 4.70
CA PHE A 58 -2.64 -1.35 4.83
C PHE A 58 -1.64 -0.64 5.76
N TYR A 59 -1.42 0.66 5.56
CA TYR A 59 -0.54 1.44 6.42
C TYR A 59 -1.02 1.39 7.88
N ARG A 60 -2.29 1.72 8.14
CA ARG A 60 -2.87 1.78 9.48
C ARG A 60 -2.81 0.44 10.23
N LYS A 61 -3.11 -0.67 9.56
CA LYS A 61 -3.19 -1.98 10.21
C LYS A 61 -1.87 -2.74 10.27
N ILE A 62 -0.98 -2.53 9.31
CA ILE A 62 0.23 -3.35 9.15
C ILE A 62 1.50 -2.55 9.44
N MET A 63 1.65 -1.37 8.83
CA MET A 63 2.89 -0.58 8.95
C MET A 63 2.95 0.20 10.27
N ALA A 64 1.89 0.90 10.64
CA ALA A 64 1.88 1.76 11.83
C ALA A 64 2.24 1.01 13.12
N PRO A 65 1.68 -0.19 13.42
CA PRO A 65 2.07 -0.95 14.61
C PRO A 65 3.56 -1.40 14.59
N TYR A 66 4.08 -1.72 13.41
CA TYR A 66 5.50 -2.06 13.25
C TYR A 66 6.41 -0.84 13.49
N GLU A 67 6.02 0.32 12.98
CA GLU A 67 6.72 1.59 13.17
C GLU A 67 6.72 2.00 14.65
N GLU A 68 5.58 1.90 15.34
CA GLU A 68 5.46 2.13 16.78
C GLU A 68 6.39 1.22 17.57
N LYS A 69 6.42 -0.08 17.25
CA LYS A 69 7.34 -1.04 17.86
C LYS A 69 8.79 -0.63 17.65
N LYS A 70 9.16 -0.24 16.43
CA LYS A 70 10.53 0.19 16.10
C LYS A 70 10.93 1.49 16.78
N MET A 71 9.98 2.40 16.98
CA MET A 71 10.18 3.62 17.75
C MET A 71 10.46 3.32 19.23
N MET A 72 9.76 2.34 19.81
CA MET A 72 10.04 1.89 21.18
C MET A 72 11.41 1.20 21.31
N GLU A 73 11.81 0.39 20.32
CA GLU A 73 13.08 -0.36 20.33
C GLU A 73 14.31 0.53 20.11
N ASN A 74 14.24 1.46 19.15
CA ASN A 74 15.40 2.21 18.68
C ASN A 74 15.39 3.68 19.12
N GLY A 75 14.35 4.10 19.84
CA GLY A 75 14.09 5.49 20.16
C GLY A 75 13.41 6.24 19.01
N ASN A 76 12.71 7.31 19.36
CA ASN A 76 12.04 8.16 18.38
C ASN A 76 13.05 9.08 17.68
N ILE A 77 12.85 9.31 16.38
CA ILE A 77 13.60 10.35 15.65
C ILE A 77 13.16 11.70 16.23
N PRO A 78 14.08 12.53 16.78
CA PRO A 78 13.71 13.82 17.33
C PRO A 78 13.15 14.71 16.22
N LEU A 79 11.86 15.04 16.29
CA LEU A 79 11.19 15.66 15.15
C LEU A 79 11.65 17.07 14.83
N LEU A 80 12.24 17.83 15.75
CA LEU A 80 12.87 19.13 15.47
C LEU A 80 13.93 19.44 16.54
N LYS A 81 15.15 19.84 16.15
CA LYS A 81 16.02 20.60 17.07
C LYS A 81 15.30 21.92 17.34
N LYS A 82 14.88 22.17 18.59
CA LYS A 82 14.39 23.50 19.00
C LYS A 82 15.38 24.53 18.48
N ARG A 83 14.95 25.44 17.58
CA ARG A 83 15.76 26.60 17.21
C ARG A 83 16.12 27.29 18.52
N LYS A 84 17.42 27.44 18.80
CA LYS A 84 17.87 28.30 19.90
C LYS A 84 17.40 29.71 19.56
N GLU A 85 16.42 30.21 20.30
CA GLU A 85 16.10 31.64 20.32
C GLU A 85 17.38 32.35 20.76
N LYS A 86 17.85 33.29 19.92
CA LYS A 86 19.00 34.16 20.19
C LYS A 86 18.51 35.40 20.91
#